data_AF-A0A8H7EE74-F1
#
_entry.id   AF-A0A8H7EE74-F1
#
_cell.length_a   1.000
_cell.length_b   1.000
_cell.length_c   1.000
_cell.angle_alpha   90.00
_cell.angle_beta   90.00
_cell.angle_gamma   90.00
#
_symmetry.space_group_name_H-M   'P 1'
#
loop_
_entity.id
_entity.type
_entity.pdbx_description
1 polymer ?
#
loop_
_entity_poly.entity_id
_entity_poly.type
_entity_poly.pdbx_seq_one_letter_code
_entity_poly.pdbx_strand_id
1 'polypeptide(L)'
;MASAALDTSPFPSTSYKPKYDTWPYNDSDFVRYDENDDGVFYRQPRLVTHIDDPSIARLTQYYDTVLPRTGQIMDMCTSWKSFYPASVKEAIQKKELEVYGVGLNAEEMALNSVFMGPDRWRVMDLNKPPHDVRAAWEGGQDMQFDAVTCVVSIDYLNKPLEVCRKLLEASHEGGM
;
A
#
# COMPACT_ATOMS: atom_id res chain seq x y z
N MET A 1 7.41 29.35 -17.78
CA MET A 1 6.44 28.41 -17.21
C MET A 1 6.29 28.75 -15.74
N ALA A 2 5.18 29.37 -15.35
CA ALA A 2 4.94 29.75 -13.97
C ALA A 2 4.65 28.49 -13.15
N SER A 3 5.50 28.20 -12.16
CA SER A 3 5.21 27.21 -11.14
C SER A 3 4.03 27.73 -10.33
N ALA A 4 2.84 27.13 -10.52
CA ALA A 4 1.74 27.38 -9.60
C ALA A 4 2.21 26.95 -8.20
N ALA A 5 2.17 27.86 -7.24
CA ALA A 5 2.43 27.51 -5.85
C ALA A 5 1.40 26.45 -5.44
N LEU A 6 1.88 25.29 -5.00
CA LEU A 6 1.01 24.21 -4.52
C LEU A 6 0.34 24.68 -3.22
N ASP A 7 -0.99 24.56 -3.17
CA ASP A 7 -1.78 24.89 -1.99
C ASP A 7 -1.33 24.05 -0.78
N THR A 8 -0.78 24.70 0.24
CA THR A 8 -0.27 24.08 1.46
C THR A 8 -1.32 23.94 2.55
N SER A 9 -2.59 24.23 2.26
CA SER A 9 -3.67 24.04 3.22
C SER A 9 -3.71 22.58 3.68
N PRO A 10 -3.93 22.32 4.99
CA PRO A 10 -4.03 20.96 5.49
C PRO A 10 -5.15 20.23 4.75
N PHE A 11 -4.88 18.98 4.37
CA PHE A 11 -5.89 18.15 3.74
C PHE A 11 -7.08 17.99 4.70
N PRO A 12 -8.30 18.36 4.29
CA PRO A 12 -9.44 18.27 5.18
C PRO A 12 -9.68 16.82 5.54
N SER A 13 -9.56 16.48 6.83
CA SER A 13 -9.98 15.19 7.35
C SER A 13 -11.40 15.30 7.89
N THR A 14 -12.19 14.27 7.65
CA THR A 14 -13.52 14.13 8.25
C THR A 14 -13.62 12.71 8.75
N SER A 15 -14.04 12.53 10.00
CA SER A 15 -14.28 11.20 10.54
C SER A 15 -15.28 10.46 9.65
N TYR A 16 -14.88 9.29 9.15
CA TYR A 16 -15.76 8.45 8.35
C TYR A 16 -16.97 8.04 9.19
N LYS A 17 -18.17 8.29 8.65
CA LYS A 17 -19.43 7.77 9.20
C LYS A 17 -19.87 6.62 8.29
N PRO A 18 -19.85 5.37 8.76
CA PRO A 18 -20.32 4.24 7.97
C PRO A 18 -21.74 4.50 7.47
N LYS A 19 -21.93 4.37 6.15
CA LYS A 19 -23.26 4.47 5.53
C LYS A 19 -24.06 3.18 5.75
N TYR A 20 -23.36 2.05 5.90
CA TYR A 20 -23.94 0.73 6.03
C TYR A 20 -23.40 0.06 7.29
N ASP A 21 -24.27 -0.57 8.07
CA ASP A 21 -23.90 -1.33 9.27
C ASP A 21 -23.34 -2.72 8.93
N THR A 22 -23.56 -3.18 7.69
CA THR A 22 -23.13 -4.48 7.18
C THR A 22 -22.50 -4.32 5.80
N TRP A 23 -21.73 -5.32 5.38
CA TRP A 23 -21.10 -5.35 4.06
C TRP A 23 -22.18 -5.28 2.96
N PRO A 24 -22.22 -4.22 2.13
CA PRO A 24 -23.33 -3.98 1.22
C PRO A 24 -23.18 -4.69 -0.13
N TYR A 25 -22.09 -5.44 -0.34
CA TYR A 25 -21.76 -6.11 -1.59
C TYR A 25 -21.98 -7.61 -1.50
N ASN A 26 -22.23 -8.26 -2.62
CA ASN A 26 -22.33 -9.72 -2.75
C ASN A 26 -21.08 -10.28 -3.43
N ASP A 27 -20.85 -11.58 -3.33
CA ASP A 27 -19.71 -12.26 -3.98
C ASP A 27 -19.64 -12.02 -5.49
N SER A 28 -20.79 -11.88 -6.15
CA SER A 28 -20.86 -11.60 -7.59
C SER A 28 -20.27 -10.26 -7.99
N ASP A 29 -20.21 -9.29 -7.08
CA ASP A 29 -19.67 -7.94 -7.34
C ASP A 29 -18.14 -7.95 -7.49
N PHE A 30 -17.49 -9.05 -7.08
CA PHE A 30 -16.04 -9.23 -7.13
C PHE A 30 -15.59 -10.27 -8.16
N VAL A 31 -16.50 -10.75 -9.01
CA VAL A 31 -16.15 -11.64 -10.13
C VAL A 31 -15.40 -10.84 -11.19
N ARG A 32 -14.30 -11.40 -11.67
CA ARG A 32 -13.44 -10.76 -12.67
C ARG A 32 -13.83 -11.20 -14.07
N TYR A 33 -13.53 -10.33 -15.04
CA TYR A 33 -13.66 -10.72 -16.46
C TYR A 33 -12.65 -11.81 -16.84
N ASP A 34 -11.46 -11.76 -16.23
CA ASP A 34 -10.40 -12.75 -16.36
C ASP A 34 -10.11 -13.37 -14.99
N GLU A 35 -10.39 -14.66 -14.85
CA GLU A 35 -10.14 -15.43 -13.62
C GLU A 35 -8.83 -16.23 -13.66
N ASN A 36 -7.96 -15.97 -14.65
CA ASN A 36 -6.63 -16.56 -14.67
C ASN A 36 -5.82 -16.17 -13.43
N ASP A 37 -4.78 -16.98 -13.16
CA ASP A 37 -3.86 -16.74 -12.04
C ASP A 37 -3.08 -15.42 -12.26
N ASP A 38 -3.10 -14.54 -11.25
CA ASP A 38 -2.44 -13.24 -11.29
C ASP A 38 -0.92 -13.38 -11.56
N GLY A 39 -0.29 -14.46 -11.10
CA GLY A 39 1.12 -14.75 -11.35
C GLY A 39 1.46 -14.95 -12.82
N VAL A 40 0.47 -15.24 -13.69
CA VAL A 40 0.66 -15.24 -15.14
C VAL A 40 0.80 -13.80 -15.65
N PHE A 41 -0.07 -12.91 -15.19
CA PHE A 41 -0.09 -11.50 -15.60
C PHE A 41 1.12 -10.72 -15.09
N TYR A 42 1.56 -10.98 -13.85
CA TYR A 42 2.71 -10.34 -13.21
C TYR A 42 4.04 -11.08 -13.43
N ARG A 43 4.08 -12.06 -14.34
CA ARG A 43 5.31 -12.80 -14.66
C ARG A 43 6.41 -11.89 -15.20
N GLN A 44 6.04 -10.91 -16.01
CA GLN A 44 6.96 -9.91 -16.54
C GLN A 44 6.82 -8.62 -15.73
N PRO A 45 7.95 -7.99 -15.33
CA PRO A 45 7.90 -6.74 -14.60
C PRO A 45 7.31 -5.63 -15.46
N ARG A 46 6.59 -4.74 -14.81
CA ARG A 46 5.92 -3.59 -15.40
C ARG A 46 6.42 -2.33 -14.73
N LEU A 47 7.55 -1.86 -15.24
CA LEU A 47 8.22 -0.65 -14.75
C LEU A 47 7.56 0.62 -15.33
N VAL A 48 6.25 0.72 -15.14
CA VAL A 48 5.43 1.85 -15.60
C VAL A 48 4.87 2.61 -14.41
N THR A 49 4.49 3.86 -14.64
CA THR A 49 3.82 4.70 -13.65
C THR A 49 2.36 4.83 -14.06
N HIS A 50 1.44 4.37 -13.22
CA HIS A 50 0.02 4.22 -13.57
C HIS A 50 -0.83 5.50 -13.36
N ILE A 51 -0.24 6.55 -12.79
CA ILE A 51 -0.89 7.83 -12.53
C ILE A 51 -0.01 8.97 -13.09
N ASP A 52 -0.66 10.08 -13.44
CA ASP A 52 0.02 11.24 -14.01
C ASP A 52 0.81 12.05 -12.97
N ASP A 53 1.72 12.90 -13.45
CA ASP A 53 2.58 13.72 -12.59
C ASP A 53 1.79 14.62 -11.62
N PRO A 54 0.67 15.28 -12.01
CA PRO A 54 -0.15 16.04 -11.07
C PRO A 54 -0.73 15.17 -9.93
N SER A 55 -1.21 13.96 -10.24
CA SER A 55 -1.73 13.04 -9.23
C SER A 55 -0.63 12.59 -8.28
N ILE A 56 0.56 12.29 -8.79
CA ILE A 56 1.73 11.96 -7.99
C ILE A 56 2.11 13.11 -7.07
N ALA A 57 2.16 14.34 -7.59
CA ALA A 57 2.50 15.51 -6.81
C ALA A 57 1.50 15.72 -5.65
N ARG A 58 0.20 15.58 -5.93
CA ARG A 58 -0.84 15.74 -4.90
C ARG A 58 -0.81 14.62 -3.86
N LEU A 59 -0.61 13.37 -4.29
CA LEU A 59 -0.45 12.21 -3.40
C LEU A 59 0.78 12.35 -2.50
N THR A 60 1.91 12.75 -3.08
CA THR A 60 3.16 12.96 -2.35
C THR A 60 2.98 14.04 -1.27
N GLN A 61 2.30 15.14 -1.62
CA GLN A 61 1.98 16.21 -0.68
C GLN A 61 1.06 15.71 0.45
N TYR A 62 0.04 14.92 0.12
CA TYR A 62 -0.85 14.32 1.12
C TYR A 62 -0.08 13.43 2.09
N TYR A 63 0.73 12.52 1.58
CA TYR A 63 1.58 11.64 2.38
C TYR A 63 2.57 12.40 3.26
N ASP A 64 3.02 13.58 2.84
CA ASP A 64 3.86 14.42 3.69
C ASP A 64 3.12 14.92 4.94
N THR A 65 1.79 15.05 4.86
CA THR A 65 0.97 15.50 6.00
C THR A 65 0.49 14.38 6.91
N VAL A 66 0.34 13.15 6.39
CA VAL A 66 -0.31 12.06 7.15
C VAL A 66 0.62 10.92 7.52
N LEU A 67 1.56 10.51 6.66
CA LEU A 67 2.36 9.32 6.96
C LEU A 67 3.23 9.56 8.20
N PRO A 68 3.50 8.54 9.02
CA PRO A 68 4.42 8.67 10.14
C PRO A 68 5.86 8.93 9.66
N ARG A 69 6.71 9.40 10.58
CA ARG A 69 8.17 9.52 10.38
C ARG A 69 8.96 8.55 11.26
N THR A 70 8.28 7.78 12.10
CA THR A 70 8.86 6.73 12.94
C THR A 70 7.97 5.50 12.92
N GLY A 71 8.52 4.32 13.18
CA GLY A 71 7.73 3.09 13.31
C GLY A 71 7.69 2.28 12.02
N GLN A 72 6.55 1.68 11.68
CA GLN A 72 6.44 0.71 10.58
C GLN A 72 5.28 1.02 9.62
N ILE A 73 5.54 0.97 8.32
CA ILE A 73 4.53 1.10 7.26
C ILE A 73 4.45 -0.21 6.46
N MET A 74 3.23 -0.64 6.14
CA MET A 74 2.98 -1.68 5.13
C MET A 74 2.55 -1.04 3.81
N ASP A 75 3.32 -1.22 2.74
CA ASP A 75 2.95 -0.85 1.38
C ASP A 75 2.46 -2.08 0.63
N MET A 76 1.14 -2.26 0.59
CA MET A 76 0.50 -3.44 0.00
C MET A 76 0.13 -3.22 -1.47
N CYS A 77 0.06 -4.32 -2.22
CA CYS A 77 -0.16 -4.30 -3.67
C CYS A 77 0.78 -3.32 -4.38
N THR A 78 2.01 -3.24 -3.89
CA THR A 78 3.02 -2.29 -4.35
C THR A 78 3.86 -2.89 -5.47
N SER A 79 4.74 -2.05 -6.02
CA SER A 79 5.59 -2.36 -7.17
C SER A 79 6.94 -1.66 -7.00
N TRP A 80 7.60 -1.29 -8.09
CA TRP A 80 8.92 -0.69 -8.14
C TRP A 80 9.00 0.75 -7.62
N LYS A 81 7.86 1.37 -7.29
CA LYS A 81 7.80 2.78 -6.89
C LYS A 81 6.72 3.05 -5.86
N SER A 82 7.14 3.53 -4.70
CA SER A 82 6.24 4.16 -3.71
C SER A 82 6.37 5.67 -3.80
N PHE A 83 5.24 6.38 -3.87
CA PHE A 83 5.19 7.86 -4.03
C PHE A 83 5.38 8.60 -2.70
N TYR A 84 6.34 8.14 -1.89
CA TYR A 84 6.63 8.74 -0.60
C TYR A 84 7.42 10.06 -0.74
N PRO A 85 7.10 11.08 0.07
CA PRO A 85 7.80 12.36 0.07
C PRO A 85 9.23 12.24 0.59
N ALA A 86 10.04 13.28 0.36
CA ALA A 86 11.44 13.30 0.77
C ALA A 86 11.63 13.10 2.29
N SER A 87 10.75 13.69 3.10
CA SER A 87 10.77 13.57 4.56
C SER A 87 10.57 12.14 5.06
N VAL A 88 9.68 11.36 4.43
CA VAL A 88 9.49 9.92 4.71
C VAL A 88 10.74 9.14 4.31
N LYS A 89 11.29 9.42 3.11
CA LYS A 89 12.51 8.77 2.63
C LYS A 89 13.71 9.04 3.53
N GLU A 90 13.81 10.26 4.06
CA GLU A 90 14.86 10.63 5.03
C GLU A 90 14.72 9.83 6.33
N ALA A 91 13.50 9.70 6.87
CA ALA A 91 13.25 8.87 8.05
C ALA A 91 13.62 7.39 7.83
N ILE A 92 13.33 6.86 6.64
CA ILE A 92 13.73 5.50 6.23
C ILE A 92 15.25 5.36 6.21
N GLN A 93 15.96 6.33 5.62
CA GLN A 93 17.42 6.34 5.57
C GLN A 93 18.06 6.44 6.96
N LYS A 94 17.44 7.18 7.87
CA LYS A 94 17.84 7.27 9.29
C LYS A 94 17.49 6.02 10.10
N LYS A 95 16.72 5.07 9.52
CA LYS A 95 16.18 3.87 10.17
C LYS A 95 15.23 4.19 11.34
N GLU A 96 14.60 5.36 11.30
CA GLU A 96 13.53 5.75 12.23
C GLU A 96 12.20 5.14 11.80
N LEU A 97 12.02 4.96 10.49
CA LEU A 97 10.84 4.41 9.85
C LEU A 97 11.22 3.19 9.01
N GLU A 98 10.50 2.09 9.18
CA GLU A 98 10.66 0.88 8.38
C GLU A 98 9.48 0.73 7.43
N VAL A 99 9.74 0.32 6.19
CA VAL A 99 8.68 0.04 5.22
C VAL A 99 8.76 -1.42 4.82
N TYR A 100 7.63 -2.12 4.95
CA TYR A 100 7.44 -3.48 4.49
C TYR A 100 6.55 -3.48 3.25
N GLY A 101 6.88 -4.29 2.24
CA GLY A 101 6.16 -4.30 0.96
C GLY A 101 5.61 -5.68 0.60
N VAL A 102 4.36 -5.72 0.12
CA VAL A 102 3.81 -6.92 -0.55
C VAL A 102 3.43 -6.56 -1.98
N GLY A 103 4.02 -7.28 -2.93
CA GLY A 103 3.71 -7.12 -4.36
C GLY A 103 3.71 -8.48 -5.08
N LEU A 104 3.64 -8.45 -6.41
CA LEU A 104 3.46 -9.65 -7.22
C LEU A 104 4.65 -9.99 -8.13
N ASN A 105 5.64 -9.11 -8.22
CA ASN A 105 6.81 -9.30 -9.08
C ASN A 105 8.11 -8.98 -8.35
N ALA A 106 9.03 -9.95 -8.27
CA ALA A 106 10.28 -9.79 -7.51
C ALA A 106 11.21 -8.71 -8.06
N GLU A 107 11.26 -8.51 -9.39
CA GLU A 107 12.12 -7.49 -10.01
C GLU A 107 11.60 -6.09 -9.72
N GLU A 108 10.27 -5.89 -9.74
CA GLU A 108 9.66 -4.65 -9.32
C GLU A 108 9.99 -4.34 -7.86
N MET A 109 9.74 -5.30 -6.95
CA MET A 109 10.01 -5.11 -5.53
C MET A 109 11.48 -4.80 -5.24
N ALA A 110 12.41 -5.47 -5.93
CA ALA A 110 13.85 -5.22 -5.78
C ALA A 110 14.30 -3.82 -6.25
N LEU A 111 13.57 -3.20 -7.16
CA LEU A 111 13.86 -1.85 -7.66
C LEU A 111 13.26 -0.74 -6.79
N ASN A 112 12.36 -1.08 -5.87
CA ASN A 112 11.74 -0.07 -5.03
C ASN A 112 12.69 0.43 -3.93
N SER A 113 13.14 1.67 -4.11
CA SER A 113 14.11 2.34 -3.24
C SER A 113 13.68 2.56 -1.78
N VAL A 114 12.41 2.36 -1.42
CA VAL A 114 11.96 2.53 -0.02
C VAL A 114 12.24 1.29 0.83
N PHE A 115 12.50 0.12 0.22
CA PHE A 115 12.79 -1.10 0.95
C PHE A 115 14.28 -1.19 1.28
N MET A 116 14.61 -1.16 2.57
CA MET A 116 15.99 -1.17 3.05
C MET A 116 16.62 -2.57 3.13
N GLY A 117 16.32 -3.45 2.17
CA GLY A 117 16.82 -4.81 2.11
C GLY A 117 15.79 -5.82 1.57
N PRO A 118 16.22 -7.03 1.17
CA PRO A 118 15.32 -8.08 0.68
C PRO A 118 14.40 -8.67 1.77
N ASP A 119 14.75 -8.48 3.03
CA ASP A 119 13.92 -8.85 4.18
C ASP A 119 12.66 -7.99 4.30
N ARG A 120 12.65 -6.80 3.68
CA ARG A 120 11.58 -5.80 3.76
C ARG A 120 10.47 -5.97 2.75
N TRP A 121 10.52 -6.96 1.86
CA TRP A 121 9.43 -7.19 0.94
C TRP A 121 9.21 -8.66 0.62
N ARG A 122 8.00 -8.98 0.17
CA ARG A 122 7.62 -10.33 -0.24
C ARG A 122 6.78 -10.28 -1.51
N VAL A 123 6.95 -11.32 -2.34
CA VAL A 123 6.05 -11.60 -3.45
C VAL A 123 4.94 -12.50 -2.93
N MET A 124 3.74 -11.96 -2.83
CA MET A 124 2.57 -12.68 -2.34
C MET A 124 1.30 -12.15 -2.99
N ASP A 125 0.49 -13.07 -3.46
CA ASP A 125 -0.81 -12.82 -4.06
C ASP A 125 -1.88 -12.77 -2.96
N LEU A 126 -2.37 -11.56 -2.69
CA LEU A 126 -3.38 -11.31 -1.65
C LEU A 126 -4.79 -11.78 -2.05
N ASN A 127 -5.02 -12.13 -3.32
CA ASN A 127 -6.26 -12.79 -3.74
C ASN A 127 -6.27 -14.27 -3.36
N LYS A 128 -5.15 -14.82 -2.89
CA LYS A 128 -5.05 -16.19 -2.36
C LYS A 128 -5.06 -16.20 -0.83
N PRO A 129 -5.66 -17.23 -0.20
CA PRO A 129 -5.55 -17.41 1.25
C PRO A 129 -4.07 -17.42 1.69
N PRO A 130 -3.74 -16.77 2.81
CA PRO A 130 -4.64 -16.35 3.88
C PRO A 130 -5.16 -14.90 3.80
N HIS A 131 -4.93 -14.17 2.70
CA HIS A 131 -5.31 -12.74 2.55
C HIS A 131 -4.67 -11.79 3.58
N ASP A 132 -3.64 -12.24 4.30
CA ASP A 132 -2.93 -11.47 5.33
C ASP A 132 -1.54 -11.10 4.83
N VAL A 133 -1.25 -9.81 4.73
CA VAL A 133 0.06 -9.27 4.32
C VAL A 133 1.21 -9.82 5.16
N ARG A 134 0.98 -10.14 6.43
CA ARG A 134 2.02 -10.63 7.35
C ARG A 134 2.42 -12.07 7.10
N ALA A 135 1.59 -12.86 6.43
CA ALA A 135 1.79 -14.30 6.27
C ALA A 135 3.07 -14.67 5.48
N ALA A 136 3.64 -13.72 4.75
CA ALA A 136 4.88 -13.92 3.99
C ALA A 136 6.16 -13.77 4.84
N TRP A 137 6.04 -13.44 6.12
CA TRP A 137 7.16 -13.35 7.06
C TRP A 137 7.09 -14.43 8.14
N GLU A 138 8.24 -15.01 8.48
CA GLU A 138 8.36 -15.84 9.67
C GLU A 138 8.16 -14.96 10.91
N GLY A 139 7.27 -15.39 11.83
CA GLY A 139 6.87 -14.54 12.95
C GLY A 139 5.95 -13.38 12.56
N GLY A 140 5.44 -13.35 11.33
CA GLY A 140 4.68 -12.22 10.79
C GLY A 140 3.45 -11.85 11.61
N GLN A 141 2.82 -12.79 12.32
CA GLN A 141 1.65 -12.51 13.16
C GLN A 141 1.90 -11.45 14.25
N ASP A 142 3.16 -11.24 14.65
CA ASP A 142 3.56 -10.27 15.67
C ASP A 142 3.86 -8.87 15.07
N MET A 143 3.86 -8.75 13.73
CA MET A 143 4.03 -7.48 13.04
C MET A 143 2.78 -6.61 13.19
N GLN A 144 3.00 -5.34 13.56
CA GLN A 144 1.97 -4.31 13.57
C GLN A 144 2.48 -3.03 12.90
N PHE A 145 1.60 -2.36 12.17
CA PHE A 145 1.94 -1.20 11.35
C PHE A 145 1.25 0.06 11.88
N ASP A 146 1.96 1.18 11.79
CA ASP A 146 1.45 2.52 12.12
C ASP A 146 0.70 3.14 10.94
N ALA A 147 1.00 2.69 9.72
CA ALA A 147 0.26 3.05 8.51
C ALA A 147 0.28 1.93 7.47
N VAL A 148 -0.77 1.87 6.66
CA VAL A 148 -0.86 1.01 5.47
C VAL A 148 -1.09 1.88 4.23
N THR A 149 -0.28 1.67 3.18
CA THR A 149 -0.49 2.31 1.88
C THR A 149 -0.91 1.31 0.82
N CYS A 150 -1.89 1.69 0.02
CA CYS A 150 -2.39 0.94 -1.14
C CYS A 150 -2.72 1.94 -2.24
N VAL A 151 -1.78 2.19 -3.15
CA VAL A 151 -1.92 3.21 -4.19
C VAL A 151 -2.27 2.53 -5.50
N VAL A 152 -3.41 2.90 -6.10
CA VAL A 152 -3.90 2.42 -7.41
C VAL A 152 -3.98 0.90 -7.57
N SER A 153 -4.27 0.20 -6.47
CA SER A 153 -4.28 -1.27 -6.46
C SER A 153 -5.37 -1.89 -5.58
N ILE A 154 -6.32 -1.12 -5.04
CA ILE A 154 -7.38 -1.71 -4.20
C ILE A 154 -8.40 -2.51 -5.06
N ASP A 155 -8.60 -2.05 -6.28
CA ASP A 155 -9.44 -2.64 -7.32
C ASP A 155 -8.87 -3.93 -7.90
N TYR A 156 -7.60 -4.24 -7.62
CA TYR A 156 -6.99 -5.54 -7.92
C TYR A 156 -7.55 -6.67 -7.02
N LEU A 157 -8.07 -6.36 -5.83
CA LEU A 157 -8.48 -7.38 -4.88
C LEU A 157 -9.87 -7.94 -5.17
N ASN A 158 -9.99 -9.27 -5.25
CA ASN A 158 -11.28 -9.97 -5.33
C ASN A 158 -11.82 -10.41 -3.95
N LYS A 159 -11.01 -10.29 -2.89
CA LYS A 159 -11.37 -10.48 -1.48
C LYS A 159 -10.99 -9.25 -0.62
N PRO A 160 -11.44 -8.04 -0.99
CA PRO A 160 -10.99 -6.82 -0.33
C PRO A 160 -11.43 -6.74 1.13
N LEU A 161 -12.59 -7.31 1.48
CA LEU A 161 -13.08 -7.30 2.85
C LEU A 161 -12.21 -8.15 3.78
N GLU A 162 -11.79 -9.32 3.31
CA GLU A 162 -10.90 -10.25 4.02
C GLU A 162 -9.53 -9.60 4.22
N VAL A 163 -8.96 -9.02 3.17
CA VAL A 163 -7.68 -8.31 3.23
C VAL A 163 -7.76 -7.13 4.20
N CYS A 164 -8.78 -6.27 4.08
CA CYS A 164 -8.96 -5.11 4.97
C CYS A 164 -9.17 -5.51 6.43
N ARG A 165 -9.86 -6.63 6.73
CA ARG A 165 -9.96 -7.16 8.11
C ARG A 165 -8.59 -7.58 8.64
N LYS A 166 -7.78 -8.25 7.82
CA LYS A 166 -6.41 -8.63 8.20
C LYS A 166 -5.48 -7.44 8.38
N LEU A 167 -5.63 -6.40 7.56
CA LEU A 167 -4.91 -5.15 7.75
C LEU A 167 -5.31 -4.48 9.08
N LEU A 168 -6.60 -4.46 9.43
CA LEU A 168 -7.04 -3.93 10.70
C LEU A 168 -6.43 -4.70 11.90
N GLU A 169 -6.34 -6.02 11.80
CA GLU A 169 -5.64 -6.86 12.80
C GLU A 169 -4.11 -6.64 12.80
N ALA A 170 -3.56 -6.11 11.72
CA ALA A 170 -2.13 -5.84 11.54
C ALA A 170 -1.76 -4.38 11.82
N SER A 171 -2.70 -3.53 12.22
CA SER A 171 -2.44 -2.12 12.48
C SER A 171 -2.56 -1.80 13.96
N HIS A 172 -1.73 -0.88 14.45
CA HIS A 172 -1.89 -0.31 15.78
C HIS A 172 -3.23 0.42 15.90
N GLU A 173 -3.75 0.54 17.14
CA GLU A 173 -4.89 1.40 17.40
C GLU A 173 -4.55 2.85 17.02
N GLY A 174 -5.37 3.46 16.15
CA GLY A 174 -5.11 4.79 15.60
C GLY A 174 -4.14 4.82 14.41
N GLY A 175 -3.64 3.66 13.97
CA GLY A 175 -2.95 3.52 12.68
C GLY A 175 -3.86 3.87 11.50
N MET A 176 -3.25 4.28 10.39
CA MET A 176 -3.97 4.77 9.20
C MET A 176 -3.92 3.84 8.00
#